data_AF-A0A947IP84-F1
#
_entry.id   AF-A0A947IP84-F1
#
_cell.length_a   1.000
_cell.length_b   1.000
_cell.length_c   1.000
_cell.angle_alpha   90.00
_cell.angle_beta   90.00
_cell.angle_gamma   90.00
#
_symmetry.space_group_name_H-M   'P 1'
#
loop_
_entity.id
_entity.type
_entity.pdbx_description
1 polymer ?
#
loop_
_entity_poly.entity_id
_entity_poly.type
_entity_poly.pdbx_seq_one_letter_code
_entity_poly.pdbx_strand_id
1 'polypeptide(L)'
;MVYNYDDINPDDYILSKSQVKRDMHALQALGESLIDMNEKQLASIPLSDTMLDAIYIARKLPPKEARRRQVQYIGRLMREGNHEEIKAAVDKLQNRSDQYVHRQHQVERYRDMLIDGDKQIFQTLVTSCPGIDVQHLRQLIRSAQKEREENKPPASARKLFAFVREQLEAQD
;
A
#
# COMPACT_ATOMS: atom_id res chain seq x y z
N MET A 1 2.42 -50.84 -28.27
CA MET A 1 2.29 -49.37 -28.26
C MET A 1 3.59 -48.83 -27.70
N VAL A 2 4.48 -48.35 -28.58
CA VAL A 2 5.77 -47.77 -28.18
C VAL A 2 5.50 -46.29 -27.94
N TYR A 3 5.61 -45.84 -26.70
CA TYR A 3 5.51 -44.41 -26.38
C TYR A 3 6.79 -43.73 -26.91
N ASN A 4 6.67 -42.97 -27.99
CA ASN A 4 7.75 -42.10 -28.47
C ASN A 4 7.98 -40.99 -27.45
N TYR A 5 9.19 -40.93 -26.91
CA TYR A 5 9.64 -39.90 -25.96
C TYR A 5 10.01 -38.57 -26.65
N ASP A 6 9.84 -38.48 -27.97
CA ASP A 6 10.34 -37.37 -28.80
C ASP A 6 9.32 -36.24 -29.02
N ASP A 7 8.09 -36.36 -28.48
CA ASP A 7 7.03 -35.33 -28.58
C ASP A 7 6.95 -34.38 -27.36
N ILE A 8 7.87 -34.48 -26.40
CA ILE A 8 7.96 -33.51 -25.30
C ILE A 8 8.84 -32.35 -25.76
N ASN A 9 8.22 -31.21 -26.06
CA ASN A 9 8.92 -30.00 -26.45
C ASN A 9 9.84 -29.54 -25.29
N PRO A 10 11.17 -29.44 -25.48
CA PRO A 10 12.11 -29.02 -24.43
C PRO A 10 11.75 -27.68 -23.80
N ASP A 11 11.07 -26.81 -24.57
CA ASP A 11 10.63 -25.48 -24.13
C ASP A 11 9.50 -25.53 -23.09
N ASP A 12 8.67 -26.58 -23.06
CA ASP A 12 7.67 -26.77 -22.00
C ASP A 12 8.34 -27.07 -20.63
N TYR A 13 9.58 -27.58 -20.64
CA TYR A 13 10.38 -27.77 -19.44
C TYR A 13 11.10 -26.47 -18.99
N ILE A 14 11.21 -25.44 -19.85
CA ILE A 14 11.97 -24.22 -19.57
C ILE A 14 11.16 -23.16 -18.80
N LEU A 15 9.84 -23.31 -18.71
CA LEU A 15 9.01 -22.66 -17.68
C LEU A 15 9.41 -23.07 -16.24
N SER A 16 10.23 -24.11 -16.03
CA SER A 16 10.24 -24.90 -14.78
C SER A 16 11.35 -24.66 -13.73
N LYS A 17 12.37 -23.82 -13.96
CA LYS A 17 13.40 -23.55 -12.90
C LYS A 17 13.55 -22.07 -12.54
N SER A 18 13.44 -21.19 -13.54
CA SER A 18 13.52 -19.74 -13.33
C SER A 18 12.31 -19.21 -12.56
N GLN A 19 11.11 -19.71 -12.87
CA GLN A 19 9.88 -19.32 -12.18
C GLN A 19 9.89 -19.79 -10.71
N VAL A 20 10.20 -21.06 -10.47
CA VAL A 20 10.34 -21.62 -9.11
C VAL A 20 11.33 -20.81 -8.28
N LYS A 21 12.48 -20.44 -8.85
CA LYS A 21 13.46 -19.59 -8.16
C LYS A 21 12.89 -18.20 -7.83
N ARG A 22 12.15 -17.58 -8.75
CA ARG A 22 11.47 -16.29 -8.52
C ARG A 22 10.42 -16.38 -7.42
N ASP A 23 9.60 -17.43 -7.42
CA ASP A 23 8.57 -17.67 -6.41
C ASP A 23 9.20 -17.90 -5.03
N MET A 24 10.30 -18.67 -4.96
CA MET A 24 11.07 -18.84 -3.73
C MET A 24 11.61 -17.52 -3.17
N HIS A 25 12.16 -16.65 -4.03
CA HIS A 25 12.62 -15.33 -3.62
C HIS A 25 11.47 -14.42 -3.19
N ALA A 26 10.31 -14.50 -3.86
CA ALA A 26 9.11 -13.75 -3.50
C ALA A 26 8.59 -14.15 -2.11
N LEU A 27 8.52 -15.45 -1.81
CA LEU A 27 8.13 -15.94 -0.49
C LEU A 27 9.11 -15.53 0.61
N GLN A 28 10.41 -15.51 0.31
CA GLN A 28 11.41 -15.02 1.26
C GLN A 28 11.25 -13.52 1.52
N ALA A 29 11.05 -12.72 0.47
CA ALA A 29 10.80 -11.28 0.60
C ALA A 29 9.50 -10.98 1.36
N LEU A 30 8.46 -11.77 1.13
CA LEU A 30 7.21 -11.70 1.91
C LEU A 30 7.45 -12.02 3.38
N GLY A 31 8.22 -13.07 3.68
CA GLY A 31 8.61 -13.39 5.07
C GLY A 31 9.41 -12.27 5.74
N GLU A 32 10.28 -11.60 5.00
CA GLU A 32 11.05 -10.46 5.50
C GLU A 32 10.14 -9.24 5.76
N SER A 33 9.17 -8.95 4.89
CA SER A 33 8.25 -7.82 5.08
C SER A 33 7.37 -7.95 6.32
N LEU A 34 7.02 -9.18 6.73
CA LEU A 34 6.29 -9.45 7.98
C LEU A 34 7.08 -8.96 9.21
N ILE A 35 8.42 -8.98 9.17
CA ILE A 35 9.26 -8.53 10.29
C ILE A 35 9.05 -7.03 10.55
N ASP A 36 8.77 -6.25 9.51
CA ASP A 36 8.63 -4.80 9.59
C ASP A 36 7.18 -4.34 9.87
N MET A 37 6.21 -5.25 9.87
CA MET A 37 4.79 -4.93 10.16
C MET A 37 4.54 -4.61 11.63
N ASN A 38 3.56 -3.77 11.95
CA ASN A 38 3.19 -3.54 13.35
C ASN A 38 2.35 -4.71 13.94
N GLU A 39 2.18 -4.75 15.26
CA GLU A 39 1.43 -5.81 15.94
C GLU A 39 -0.03 -5.95 15.45
N LYS A 40 -0.70 -4.83 15.11
CA LYS A 40 -2.08 -4.87 14.60
C LYS A 40 -2.15 -5.51 13.22
N GLN A 41 -1.17 -5.25 12.37
CA GLN A 41 -1.05 -5.87 11.05
C GLN A 41 -0.78 -7.37 11.18
N LEU A 42 0.20 -7.76 12.00
CA LEU A 42 0.52 -9.17 12.24
C LEU A 42 -0.67 -9.95 12.80
N ALA A 43 -1.41 -9.37 13.76
CA ALA A 43 -2.60 -10.00 14.33
C ALA A 43 -3.75 -10.22 13.33
N SER A 44 -3.75 -9.52 12.19
CA SER A 44 -4.75 -9.68 11.13
C SER A 44 -4.35 -10.70 10.05
N ILE A 45 -3.14 -11.26 10.14
CA ILE A 45 -2.62 -12.25 9.19
C ILE A 45 -2.69 -13.63 9.85
N PRO A 46 -3.15 -14.67 9.14
CA PRO A 46 -3.21 -16.04 9.68
C PRO A 46 -1.80 -16.64 9.76
N LEU A 47 -1.07 -16.31 10.82
CA LEU A 47 0.27 -16.82 11.11
C LEU A 47 0.20 -17.93 12.17
N SER A 48 1.01 -18.97 12.02
CA SER A 48 1.20 -19.97 13.09
C SER A 48 1.99 -19.37 14.25
N ASP A 49 1.84 -19.95 15.44
CA ASP A 49 2.61 -19.53 16.63
C ASP A 49 4.13 -19.60 16.36
N THR A 50 4.58 -20.65 15.67
CA THR A 50 5.98 -20.82 15.26
C THR A 50 6.48 -19.70 14.35
N MET A 51 5.62 -19.18 13.48
CA MET A 51 5.94 -18.10 12.56
C MET A 51 6.01 -16.76 13.30
N LEU A 52 5.06 -16.51 14.21
CA LEU A 52 5.06 -15.32 15.09
C LEU A 52 6.32 -15.29 15.97
N ASP A 53 6.65 -16.39 16.63
CA ASP A 53 7.88 -16.52 17.42
C ASP A 53 9.12 -16.24 16.58
N ALA A 54 9.18 -16.80 15.38
CA ALA A 54 10.29 -16.59 14.47
C ALA A 54 10.47 -15.11 14.09
N ILE A 55 9.36 -14.39 13.85
CA ILE A 55 9.34 -12.95 13.58
C ILE A 55 9.82 -12.15 14.79
N TYR A 56 9.30 -12.43 15.99
CA TYR A 56 9.70 -11.72 17.21
C TYR A 56 11.18 -11.92 17.55
N ILE A 57 11.71 -13.12 17.31
CA ILE A 57 13.15 -13.39 17.43
C ILE A 57 13.93 -12.53 16.43
N ALA A 58 13.50 -12.50 15.16
CA ALA A 58 14.19 -11.74 14.11
C ALA A 58 14.27 -10.23 14.41
N ARG A 59 13.25 -9.65 15.06
CA ARG A 59 13.24 -8.25 15.50
C ARG A 59 14.24 -7.94 16.60
N LYS A 60 14.50 -8.89 17.49
CA LYS A 60 15.44 -8.74 18.62
C LYS A 60 16.89 -8.96 18.21
N LEU A 61 17.12 -9.70 17.13
CA LEU A 61 18.47 -10.02 16.68
C LEU A 61 19.16 -8.81 16.02
N PRO A 62 20.47 -8.59 16.30
CA PRO A 62 21.22 -7.55 15.62
C PRO A 62 21.34 -7.83 14.13
N PRO A 63 21.51 -6.79 13.27
CA PRO A 63 21.63 -6.93 11.81
C PRO A 63 22.98 -7.54 11.41
N LYS A 64 23.12 -8.83 11.70
CA LYS A 64 24.30 -9.67 11.47
C LYS A 64 23.85 -11.04 10.96
N GLU A 65 24.80 -11.97 10.86
CA GLU A 65 24.56 -13.36 10.45
C GLU A 65 23.43 -14.07 11.22
N ALA A 66 23.22 -13.76 12.50
CA ALA A 66 22.11 -14.32 13.28
C ALA A 66 20.73 -13.92 12.70
N ARG A 67 20.51 -12.62 12.43
CA ARG A 67 19.27 -12.14 11.80
C ARG A 67 19.11 -12.73 10.40
N ARG A 68 20.18 -12.82 9.61
CA ARG A 68 20.16 -13.43 8.28
C ARG A 68 19.68 -14.89 8.31
N ARG A 69 20.21 -15.69 9.24
CA ARG A 69 19.78 -17.09 9.44
C ARG A 69 18.32 -17.17 9.89
N GLN A 70 17.89 -16.27 10.75
CA GLN A 70 16.51 -16.20 11.20
C GLN A 70 15.55 -15.87 10.04
N VAL A 71 15.91 -14.92 9.16
CA VAL A 71 15.14 -14.61 7.95
C VAL A 71 15.06 -15.81 7.00
N GLN A 72 16.15 -16.58 6.86
CA GLN A 72 16.13 -17.82 6.07
C GLN A 72 15.20 -18.89 6.68
N TYR A 73 15.17 -18.98 8.01
CA TYR A 73 14.25 -19.87 8.72
C TYR A 73 12.79 -19.44 8.51
N ILE A 74 12.49 -18.15 8.61
CA ILE A 74 11.17 -17.60 8.25
C ILE A 74 10.82 -17.94 6.80
N GLY A 75 11.75 -17.78 5.86
CA GLY A 75 11.56 -18.16 4.46
C GLY A 75 11.31 -19.65 4.25
N ARG A 76 11.83 -20.52 5.13
CA ARG A 76 11.50 -21.95 5.15
C ARG A 76 10.08 -22.18 5.67
N LEU A 77 9.71 -21.55 6.78
CA LEU A 77 8.34 -21.62 7.34
C LEU A 77 7.28 -21.16 6.34
N MET A 78 7.55 -20.10 5.57
CA MET A 78 6.68 -19.65 4.49
C MET A 78 6.43 -20.72 3.42
N ARG A 79 7.42 -21.57 3.11
CA ARG A 79 7.27 -22.65 2.12
C ARG A 79 6.54 -23.86 2.67
N GLU A 80 6.67 -24.11 3.98
CA GLU A 80 6.04 -25.25 4.65
C GLU A 80 4.59 -24.95 5.06
N GLY A 81 4.24 -23.68 5.27
CA GLY A 81 2.91 -23.22 5.65
C GLY A 81 2.01 -22.79 4.48
N ASN A 82 0.81 -22.31 4.82
CA ASN A 82 -0.15 -21.78 3.84
C ASN A 82 0.22 -20.34 3.42
N HIS A 83 1.23 -20.22 2.56
CA HIS A 83 1.69 -18.91 2.08
C HIS A 83 0.66 -18.14 1.24
N GLU A 84 -0.28 -18.82 0.59
CA GLU A 84 -1.31 -18.16 -0.22
C GLU A 84 -2.25 -17.33 0.65
N GLU A 85 -2.67 -17.85 1.80
CA GLU A 85 -3.49 -17.09 2.75
C GLU A 85 -2.73 -15.92 3.37
N ILE A 86 -1.46 -16.13 3.72
CA ILE A 86 -0.58 -15.07 4.24
C ILE A 86 -0.43 -13.96 3.20
N LYS A 87 -0.12 -14.33 1.96
CA LYS A 87 0.02 -13.40 0.84
C LYS A 87 -1.28 -12.62 0.60
N ALA A 88 -2.41 -13.30 0.54
CA ALA A 88 -3.71 -12.65 0.34
C ALA A 88 -4.05 -11.67 1.48
N ALA A 89 -3.69 -12.00 2.73
CA ALA A 89 -3.89 -11.09 3.87
C ALA A 89 -2.95 -9.87 3.78
N VAL A 90 -1.69 -10.07 3.42
CA VAL A 90 -0.71 -8.97 3.22
C VAL A 90 -1.14 -8.06 2.07
N ASP A 91 -1.55 -8.63 0.93
CA ASP A 91 -2.01 -7.88 -0.23
C ASP A 91 -3.23 -7.02 0.12
N LYS A 92 -4.18 -7.53 0.92
CA LYS A 92 -5.33 -6.74 1.42
C LYS A 92 -4.89 -5.56 2.28
N LEU A 93 -3.89 -5.75 3.15
CA LEU A 93 -3.36 -4.68 3.99
C LEU A 93 -2.64 -3.61 3.15
N GLN A 94 -1.80 -4.04 2.19
CA GLN A 94 -1.08 -3.14 1.29
C GLN A 94 -2.04 -2.36 0.40
N ASN A 95 -3.01 -3.03 -0.22
CA ASN A 95 -4.04 -2.36 -1.04
C ASN A 95 -4.80 -1.29 -0.23
N ARG A 96 -5.14 -1.55 1.04
CA ARG A 96 -5.79 -0.55 1.89
C ARG A 96 -4.87 0.64 2.18
N SER A 97 -3.58 0.39 2.41
CA SER A 97 -2.58 1.44 2.61
C SER A 97 -2.39 2.28 1.34
N ASP A 98 -2.24 1.63 0.19
CA ASP A 98 -2.04 2.29 -1.09
C ASP A 98 -3.27 3.13 -1.47
N GLN A 99 -4.48 2.59 -1.30
CA GLN A 99 -5.70 3.36 -1.47
C GLN A 99 -5.75 4.59 -0.55
N TYR A 100 -5.31 4.46 0.70
CA TYR A 100 -5.24 5.59 1.61
C TYR A 100 -4.24 6.64 1.11
N VAL A 101 -3.03 6.24 0.72
CA VAL A 101 -1.99 7.14 0.19
C VAL A 101 -2.47 7.83 -1.10
N HIS A 102 -3.09 7.07 -2.02
CA HIS A 102 -3.67 7.60 -3.24
C HIS A 102 -4.77 8.64 -2.95
N ARG A 103 -5.66 8.37 -1.99
CA ARG A 103 -6.68 9.34 -1.56
C ARG A 103 -6.04 10.61 -0.99
N GLN A 104 -5.01 10.49 -0.14
CA GLN A 104 -4.31 11.67 0.40
C GLN A 104 -3.72 12.52 -0.74
N HIS A 105 -2.99 11.90 -1.68
CA HIS A 105 -2.42 12.62 -2.82
C HIS A 105 -3.48 13.19 -3.77
N GLN A 106 -4.62 12.53 -3.91
CA GLN A 106 -5.75 13.07 -4.68
C GLN A 106 -6.28 14.37 -4.04
N VAL A 107 -6.46 14.40 -2.72
CA VAL A 107 -6.88 15.59 -1.99
C VAL A 107 -5.83 16.70 -2.10
N GLU A 108 -4.54 16.37 -2.00
CA GLU A 108 -3.44 17.34 -2.19
C GLU A 108 -3.50 17.98 -3.57
N ARG A 109 -3.65 17.17 -4.63
CA ARG A 109 -3.79 17.65 -6.00
C ARG A 109 -5.01 18.55 -6.16
N TYR A 110 -6.15 18.16 -5.60
CA TYR A 110 -7.37 18.97 -5.69
C TYR A 110 -7.18 20.31 -5.00
N ARG A 111 -6.59 20.34 -3.80
CA ARG A 111 -6.25 21.58 -3.10
C ARG A 111 -5.40 22.49 -3.97
N ASP A 112 -4.31 21.97 -4.54
CA ASP A 112 -3.36 22.77 -5.31
C ASP A 112 -4.01 23.34 -6.58
N MET A 113 -4.75 22.51 -7.33
CA MET A 113 -5.48 22.94 -8.52
C MET A 113 -6.57 23.97 -8.20
N LEU A 114 -7.27 23.84 -7.08
CA LEU A 114 -8.27 24.82 -6.64
C LEU A 114 -7.62 26.16 -6.28
N ILE A 115 -6.47 26.16 -5.60
CA ILE A 115 -5.73 27.38 -5.29
C ILE A 115 -5.16 28.01 -6.57
N ASP A 116 -4.76 27.21 -7.56
CA ASP A 116 -4.34 27.69 -8.88
C ASP A 116 -5.49 28.24 -9.74
N GLY A 117 -6.74 28.11 -9.27
CA GLY A 117 -7.91 28.68 -9.92
C GLY A 117 -8.53 27.79 -11.00
N ASP A 118 -8.27 26.48 -10.95
CA ASP A 118 -8.86 25.51 -11.86
C ASP A 118 -10.39 25.42 -11.66
N LYS A 119 -11.13 25.96 -12.63
CA LYS A 119 -12.60 25.98 -12.63
C LYS A 119 -13.20 24.59 -12.87
N GLN A 120 -12.49 23.73 -13.58
CA GLN A 120 -12.96 22.38 -13.88
C GLN A 120 -12.96 21.52 -12.62
N ILE A 121 -11.87 21.56 -11.83
CA ILE A 121 -11.82 20.84 -10.54
C ILE A 121 -12.87 21.36 -9.57
N PHE A 122 -13.07 22.68 -9.52
CA PHE A 122 -14.15 23.26 -8.71
C PHE A 122 -15.52 22.69 -9.10
N GLN A 123 -15.84 22.68 -10.40
CA GLN A 123 -17.13 22.15 -10.87
C GLN A 123 -17.27 20.65 -10.63
N THR A 124 -16.20 19.88 -10.83
CA THR A 124 -16.17 18.43 -10.53
C THR A 124 -16.50 18.20 -9.06
N LEU A 125 -15.85 18.91 -8.13
CA LEU A 125 -16.10 18.72 -6.70
C LEU A 125 -17.54 19.08 -6.30
N VAL A 126 -18.09 20.17 -6.86
CA VAL A 126 -19.49 20.55 -6.60
C VAL A 126 -20.50 19.56 -7.18
N THR A 127 -20.19 18.97 -8.32
CA THR A 127 -21.08 17.99 -8.98
C THR A 127 -20.99 16.62 -8.32
N SER A 128 -19.77 16.21 -7.95
CA SER A 128 -19.53 14.92 -7.34
C SER A 128 -20.11 14.85 -5.93
N CYS A 129 -20.00 15.91 -5.10
CA CYS A 129 -20.43 15.95 -3.70
C CYS A 129 -21.77 16.70 -3.51
N PRO A 130 -22.94 16.01 -3.48
CA PRO A 130 -24.23 16.66 -3.28
C PRO A 130 -24.32 17.17 -1.84
N GLY A 131 -24.54 18.48 -1.65
CA GLY A 131 -24.62 19.09 -0.32
C GLY A 131 -23.34 19.77 0.16
N ILE A 132 -22.29 19.82 -0.67
CA ILE A 132 -21.09 20.59 -0.35
C ILE A 132 -21.43 22.07 -0.14
N ASP A 133 -20.87 22.67 0.92
CA ASP A 133 -20.98 24.11 1.14
C ASP A 133 -20.07 24.87 0.15
N VAL A 134 -20.66 25.21 -0.99
CA VAL A 134 -20.00 25.94 -2.09
C VAL A 134 -19.48 27.30 -1.62
N GLN A 135 -20.19 27.96 -0.70
CA GLN A 135 -19.79 29.27 -0.20
C GLN A 135 -18.56 29.15 0.69
N HIS A 136 -18.52 28.16 1.58
CA HIS A 136 -17.35 27.88 2.41
C HIS A 136 -16.14 27.48 1.56
N LEU A 137 -16.32 26.61 0.56
CA LEU A 137 -15.27 26.23 -0.38
C LEU A 137 -14.64 27.44 -1.06
N ARG A 138 -15.46 28.36 -1.61
CA ARG A 138 -14.97 29.60 -2.25
C ARG A 138 -14.25 30.53 -1.27
N GLN A 139 -14.67 30.56 -0.01
CA GLN A 139 -13.98 31.35 1.02
C GLN A 139 -12.59 30.77 1.29
N LEU A 140 -12.50 29.46 1.50
CA LEU A 140 -11.22 28.77 1.74
C LEU A 140 -10.23 28.95 0.59
N ILE A 141 -10.70 28.82 -0.66
CA ILE A 141 -9.87 29.01 -1.86
C ILE A 141 -9.31 30.44 -1.91
N ARG A 142 -10.16 31.46 -1.77
CA ARG A 142 -9.73 32.87 -1.80
C ARG A 142 -8.75 33.20 -0.68
N SER A 143 -9.01 32.70 0.53
CA SER A 143 -8.11 32.89 1.67
C SER A 143 -6.75 32.21 1.45
N ALA A 144 -6.73 31.00 0.90
CA ALA A 144 -5.50 30.28 0.58
C ALA A 144 -4.70 30.95 -0.54
N GLN A 145 -5.37 31.47 -1.58
CA GLN A 145 -4.75 32.27 -2.64
C GLN A 145 -4.09 33.53 -2.08
N LYS A 146 -4.83 34.28 -1.25
CA LYS A 146 -4.32 35.48 -0.58
C LYS A 146 -3.12 35.19 0.33
N GLU A 147 -3.18 34.12 1.12
CA GLU A 147 -2.04 33.70 1.95
C GLU A 147 -0.80 33.37 1.10
N ARG A 148 -0.99 32.72 -0.05
CA ARG A 148 0.10 32.39 -0.99
C ARG A 148 0.70 33.65 -1.62
N GLU A 149 -0.13 34.58 -2.07
CA GLU A 149 0.30 35.86 -2.64
C GLU A 149 1.07 36.71 -1.62
N GLU A 150 0.63 36.70 -0.35
CA GLU A 150 1.25 37.44 0.75
C GLU A 150 2.43 36.69 1.40
N ASN A 151 2.84 35.52 0.88
CA ASN A 151 3.88 34.65 1.44
C ASN A 151 3.67 34.31 2.93
N LYS A 152 2.41 34.19 3.35
CA LYS A 152 2.03 33.84 4.72
C LYS A 152 2.04 32.32 4.93
N PRO A 153 2.10 31.87 6.20
CA PRO A 153 1.94 30.46 6.51
C PRO A 153 0.63 29.89 5.94
N PRO A 154 0.62 28.69 5.33
CA PRO A 154 -0.51 28.15 4.59
C PRO A 154 -1.57 27.55 5.54
N ALA A 155 -2.21 28.39 6.35
CA ALA A 155 -3.24 27.96 7.29
C ALA A 155 -4.55 27.63 6.57
N SER A 156 -4.97 28.47 5.63
CA SER A 156 -6.19 28.27 4.84
C SER A 156 -6.04 27.13 3.84
N ALA A 157 -4.85 26.91 3.27
CA ALA A 157 -4.60 25.75 2.43
C ALA A 157 -4.71 24.41 3.20
N ARG A 158 -4.28 24.39 4.48
CA ARG A 158 -4.48 23.23 5.37
C ARG A 158 -5.95 23.00 5.71
N LYS A 159 -6.73 24.07 5.92
CA LYS A 159 -8.19 23.97 6.12
C LYS A 159 -8.89 23.49 4.85
N LEU A 160 -8.50 23.97 3.68
CA LEU A 160 -9.02 23.52 2.39
C LEU A 160 -8.76 22.03 2.18
N PHE A 161 -7.54 21.56 2.47
CA PHE A 161 -7.23 20.13 2.45
C PHE A 161 -8.18 19.31 3.33
N ALA A 162 -8.34 19.71 4.60
CA ALA A 162 -9.20 19.00 5.54
C ALA A 162 -10.66 18.97 5.07
N PHE A 163 -11.16 20.10 4.56
CA PHE A 163 -12.52 20.20 4.00
C PHE A 163 -12.69 19.30 2.77
N VAL A 164 -11.81 19.37 1.78
CA VAL A 164 -11.91 18.53 0.57
C VAL A 164 -11.80 17.04 0.92
N ARG A 165 -10.93 16.68 1.87
CA ARG A 165 -10.83 15.29 2.36
C ARG A 165 -12.15 14.81 2.93
N GLU A 166 -12.78 15.58 3.82
CA GLU A 166 -14.07 15.24 4.44
C GLU A 166 -15.17 15.06 3.39
N GLN A 167 -15.24 15.94 2.39
CA GLN A 167 -16.24 15.85 1.33
C GLN A 167 -16.03 14.63 0.41
N LEU A 168 -14.78 14.22 0.18
CA LEU A 168 -14.46 13.02 -0.60
C LEU A 168 -14.66 11.73 0.21
N GLU A 169 -14.32 11.73 1.50
CA GLU A 169 -14.55 10.59 2.41
C GLU A 169 -16.05 10.35 2.66
N ALA A 170 -16.88 11.39 2.64
CA ALA A 170 -18.34 11.25 2.77
C ALA A 170 -19.03 10.61 1.54
N GLN A 171 -18.29 10.37 0.45
CA GLN A 171 -18.80 9.73 -0.77
C GLN A 171 -18.59 8.22 -0.81
N ASP A 172 -17.59 7.72 -0.08
CA ASP A 172 -17.22 6.29 0.01
C ASP A 172 -18.16 5.55 0.98
#